data_AF-A0A0M9EDW1-F1
#
_entry.id   AF-A0A0M9EDW1-F1
#
_cell.length_a   1.000
_cell.length_b   1.000
_cell.length_c   1.000
_cell.angle_alpha   90.00
_cell.angle_beta   90.00
_cell.angle_gamma   90.00
#
_symmetry.space_group_name_H-M   'P 1'
#
loop_
_entity.id
_entity.type
_entity.pdbx_description
1 polymer ?
#
loop_
_entity_poly.entity_id
_entity_poly.type
_entity_poly.pdbx_seq_one_letter_code
_entity_poly.pdbx_strand_id
1 'polypeptide(L)'
;MTFIKHLPKPHFVIIWLACILILPIALQANTTLEQNISLNKGWNAIFLKLQVEDTDLNKIFENSPVKKVITYYPRHSSVQFIQDPDSIEWNKDSWLRWVSRESPDAFLNNLFRLNANRAYLVYSNEAFVWTIQGKPVLEIKKWQPESFNLTGFHTNPEINISFADYFGNSEAHLDLNIYQLVN
;
A
#
# COMPACT_ATOMS: atom_id res chain seq x y z
N MET A 1 7.80 41.11 56.52
CA MET A 1 8.01 39.79 55.90
C MET A 1 8.12 40.00 54.40
N THR A 2 9.32 40.32 53.95
CA THR A 2 9.57 40.91 52.61
C THR A 2 10.19 39.84 51.73
N PHE A 3 9.44 39.34 50.75
CA PHE A 3 9.92 38.34 49.78
C PHE A 3 10.76 39.03 48.70
N ILE A 4 12.08 38.83 48.72
CA ILE A 4 12.97 39.24 47.64
C ILE A 4 12.91 38.17 46.55
N LYS A 5 12.21 38.45 45.45
CA LYS A 5 12.28 37.65 44.21
C LYS A 5 13.64 37.88 43.57
N HIS A 6 14.52 36.88 43.59
CA HIS A 6 15.76 36.92 42.80
C HIS A 6 15.42 36.80 41.32
N LEU A 7 15.48 37.92 40.58
CA LEU A 7 15.39 37.88 39.12
C LEU A 7 16.67 37.24 38.55
N PRO A 8 16.56 36.32 37.58
CA PRO A 8 17.72 35.72 36.93
C PRO A 8 18.51 36.77 36.14
N LYS A 9 19.84 36.66 36.18
CA LYS A 9 20.78 37.59 35.52
C LYS A 9 20.54 37.64 34.00
N PRO A 10 20.71 38.81 33.33
CA PRO A 10 20.30 39.02 31.94
C PRO A 10 21.00 38.09 30.94
N HIS A 11 22.24 37.66 31.20
CA HIS A 11 22.94 36.68 30.39
C HIS A 11 22.27 35.30 30.39
N PHE A 12 21.65 34.92 31.51
CA PHE A 12 20.93 33.65 31.62
C PHE A 12 19.63 33.66 30.81
N VAL A 13 18.97 34.83 30.74
CA VAL A 13 17.74 35.06 29.95
C VAL A 13 18.05 35.09 28.45
N ILE A 14 19.18 35.68 28.05
CA ILE A 14 19.63 35.72 26.64
C ILE A 14 20.05 34.33 26.15
N ILE A 15 20.75 33.54 26.97
CA ILE A 15 21.10 32.14 26.63
C ILE A 15 19.83 31.28 26.53
N TRP A 16 18.86 31.47 27.43
CA TRP A 16 17.56 30.80 27.34
C TRP A 16 16.76 31.19 26.08
N LEU A 17 16.72 32.47 25.72
CA LEU A 17 16.07 32.95 24.49
C LEU A 17 16.79 32.45 23.23
N ALA A 18 18.12 32.38 23.23
CA ALA A 18 18.91 31.83 22.13
C ALA A 18 18.70 30.31 21.97
N CYS A 19 18.62 29.55 23.07
CA CYS A 19 18.32 28.12 23.03
C CYS A 19 16.88 27.82 22.54
N ILE A 20 15.92 28.71 22.80
CA ILE A 20 14.54 28.56 22.31
C ILE A 20 14.42 28.96 20.82
N LEU A 21 15.21 29.93 20.34
CA LEU A 21 15.18 30.34 18.93
C LEU A 21 15.91 29.39 17.97
N ILE A 22 16.82 28.54 18.46
CA ILE A 22 17.60 27.59 17.64
C ILE A 22 16.88 26.23 17.49
N LEU A 23 15.79 26.00 18.23
CA LEU A 23 15.05 24.74 18.23
C LEU A 23 13.67 24.85 17.54
N PRO A 24 13.63 25.20 16.25
CA PRO A 24 12.87 24.32 15.35
C PRO A 24 13.54 24.24 13.96
N ILE A 25 14.78 23.75 13.87
CA ILE A 25 15.30 23.28 12.58
C ILE A 25 14.78 21.85 12.38
N ALA A 26 13.57 21.79 11.83
CA ALA A 26 13.01 20.74 10.98
C ALA A 26 13.47 19.28 11.23
N LEU A 27 12.83 18.61 12.19
CA LEU A 27 12.57 17.17 12.03
C LEU A 27 11.28 17.03 11.20
N GLN A 28 11.38 17.26 9.89
CA GLN A 28 10.40 16.70 8.96
C GLN A 28 10.64 15.19 8.96
N ALA A 29 9.84 14.46 9.74
CA ALA A 29 9.81 13.00 9.70
C ALA A 29 9.17 12.55 8.38
N ASN A 30 9.88 12.73 7.26
CA ASN A 30 9.52 12.12 6.00
C ASN A 30 9.96 10.66 6.07
N THR A 31 9.08 9.80 6.57
CA THR A 31 9.36 8.36 6.74
C THR A 31 9.12 7.64 5.40
N THR A 32 9.94 7.95 4.41
CA THR A 32 10.03 7.15 3.18
C THR A 32 10.73 5.85 3.54
N LEU A 33 10.09 4.73 3.22
CA LEU A 33 10.63 3.39 3.40
C LEU A 33 11.00 2.81 2.05
N GLU A 34 11.85 1.78 2.07
CA GLU A 34 12.22 1.01 0.90
C GLU A 34 11.63 -0.40 0.97
N GLN A 35 11.19 -0.92 -0.17
CA GLN A 35 10.77 -2.30 -0.35
C GLN A 35 11.53 -2.91 -1.53
N ASN A 36 12.30 -3.96 -1.25
CA ASN A 36 13.01 -4.72 -2.27
C ASN A 36 12.17 -5.92 -2.69
N ILE A 37 11.87 -6.03 -3.99
CA ILE A 37 11.09 -7.12 -4.58
C ILE A 37 11.94 -7.83 -5.62
N SER A 38 12.26 -9.09 -5.36
CA SER A 38 12.96 -9.92 -6.35
C SER A 38 11.95 -10.52 -7.33
N LEU A 39 12.08 -10.18 -8.61
CA LEU A 39 11.27 -10.70 -9.71
C LEU A 39 12.06 -11.74 -10.48
N ASN A 40 11.42 -12.87 -10.77
CA ASN A 40 11.90 -13.85 -11.73
C ASN A 40 11.45 -13.47 -13.15
N LYS A 41 12.11 -14.07 -14.15
CA LYS A 41 11.61 -14.02 -15.53
C LYS A 41 10.22 -14.67 -15.60
N GLY A 42 9.25 -13.98 -16.20
CA GLY A 42 7.86 -14.42 -16.30
C GLY A 42 6.94 -13.72 -15.32
N TRP A 43 5.89 -14.41 -14.87
CA TRP A 43 4.87 -13.89 -13.97
C TRP A 43 5.28 -14.01 -12.49
N ASN A 44 5.12 -12.91 -11.76
CA ASN A 44 5.43 -12.81 -10.34
C ASN A 44 4.22 -12.24 -9.60
N ALA A 45 3.77 -12.93 -8.55
CA ALA A 45 2.81 -12.39 -7.61
C ALA A 45 3.56 -11.59 -6.54
N ILE A 46 3.25 -10.30 -6.44
CA ILE A 46 3.91 -9.39 -5.50
C ILE A 46 2.87 -8.69 -4.63
N PHE A 47 3.26 -8.30 -3.42
CA PHE A 47 2.44 -7.49 -2.55
C PHE A 47 3.15 -6.18 -2.26
N LEU A 48 2.56 -5.07 -2.70
CA LEU A 48 3.10 -3.74 -2.51
C LEU A 48 2.66 -3.20 -1.14
N LYS A 49 3.62 -2.93 -0.25
CA LYS A 49 3.34 -2.43 1.11
C LYS A 49 3.32 -0.90 1.17
N LEU A 50 4.03 -0.27 0.26
CA LEU A 50 4.30 1.16 0.28
C LEU A 50 3.51 1.89 -0.81
N GLN A 51 3.07 3.10 -0.52
CA GLN A 51 2.50 3.97 -1.53
C GLN A 51 3.65 4.64 -2.27
N VAL A 52 3.78 4.32 -3.56
CA VAL A 52 4.72 4.98 -4.47
C VAL A 52 4.31 6.45 -4.62
N GLU A 53 5.31 7.34 -4.59
CA GLU A 53 5.10 8.79 -4.73
C GLU A 53 4.70 9.15 -6.17
N ASP A 54 5.37 8.57 -7.16
CA ASP A 54 5.02 8.72 -8.56
C ASP A 54 3.72 7.97 -8.90
N THR A 55 2.87 8.62 -9.68
CA THR A 55 1.63 8.03 -10.19
C THR A 55 1.82 7.45 -11.58
N ASP A 56 2.74 7.99 -12.39
CA ASP A 56 2.96 7.55 -13.77
C ASP A 56 3.75 6.23 -13.82
N LEU A 57 3.02 5.14 -14.12
CA LEU A 57 3.59 3.80 -14.27
C LEU A 57 4.66 3.72 -15.36
N ASN A 58 4.59 4.56 -16.40
CA ASN A 58 5.62 4.53 -17.45
C ASN A 58 6.96 5.06 -16.94
N LYS A 59 6.94 6.00 -16.00
CA LYS A 59 8.14 6.50 -15.31
C LYS A 59 8.66 5.49 -14.31
N ILE A 60 7.76 4.90 -13.52
CA ILE A 60 8.11 3.88 -12.52
C ILE A 60 8.84 2.70 -13.17
N PHE A 61 8.38 2.28 -14.34
CA PHE A 61 8.94 1.14 -15.06
C PHE A 61 9.86 1.52 -16.21
N GLU A 62 10.29 2.79 -16.28
CA GLU A 62 11.24 3.25 -17.28
C GLU A 62 12.55 2.47 -17.17
N ASN A 63 13.08 2.00 -18.30
CA ASN A 63 14.28 1.15 -18.37
C ASN A 63 14.21 -0.14 -17.52
N SER A 64 13.02 -0.57 -17.10
CA SER A 64 12.83 -1.80 -16.34
C SER A 64 12.46 -2.98 -17.27
N PRO A 65 12.76 -4.22 -16.87
CA PRO A 65 12.35 -5.42 -17.59
C PRO A 65 10.84 -5.74 -17.45
N VAL A 66 10.10 -4.95 -16.66
CA VAL A 66 8.66 -5.12 -16.43
C VAL A 66 7.87 -4.68 -17.65
N LYS A 67 7.04 -5.58 -18.19
CA LYS A 67 6.24 -5.31 -19.40
C LYS A 67 4.73 -5.27 -19.14
N LYS A 68 4.24 -5.95 -18.11
CA LYS A 68 2.81 -5.98 -17.76
C LYS A 68 2.62 -5.98 -16.25
N VAL A 69 1.64 -5.23 -15.79
CA VAL A 69 1.20 -5.20 -14.39
C VAL A 69 -0.31 -5.31 -14.36
N ILE A 70 -0.83 -6.23 -13.55
CA ILE A 70 -2.26 -6.47 -13.44
C ILE A 70 -2.64 -6.53 -11.95
N THR A 71 -3.77 -5.94 -11.58
CA THR A 71 -4.37 -6.11 -10.25
C THR A 71 -5.86 -6.32 -10.39
N TYR A 72 -6.41 -7.11 -9.48
CA TYR A 72 -7.85 -7.14 -9.28
C TYR A 72 -8.25 -5.92 -8.44
N TYR A 73 -9.23 -5.15 -8.91
CA TYR A 73 -9.81 -4.03 -8.17
C TYR A 73 -11.33 -4.04 -8.32
N PRO A 74 -12.05 -4.70 -7.40
CA PRO A 74 -13.50 -4.69 -7.43
C PRO A 74 -13.98 -3.27 -7.12
N ARG A 75 -14.96 -2.79 -7.90
CA ARG A 75 -15.66 -1.56 -7.58
C ARG A 75 -16.71 -1.90 -6.54
N HIS A 76 -16.70 -1.17 -5.44
CA HIS A 76 -17.79 -1.23 -4.46
C HIS A 76 -19.06 -0.64 -5.08
N SER A 77 -19.90 -1.48 -5.68
CA SER A 77 -21.22 -1.11 -6.17
C SER A 77 -22.29 -1.96 -5.52
N SER A 78 -23.38 -1.32 -5.10
CA SER A 78 -24.59 -2.00 -4.62
C SER A 78 -25.48 -2.51 -5.76
N VAL A 79 -25.14 -2.22 -7.03
CA VAL A 79 -25.95 -2.60 -8.20
C VAL A 79 -25.48 -3.96 -8.70
N GLN A 80 -26.13 -5.03 -8.25
CA GLN A 80 -25.85 -6.41 -8.66
C GLN A 80 -26.79 -6.92 -9.77
N PHE A 81 -27.89 -6.20 -10.04
CA PHE A 81 -28.90 -6.61 -11.02
C PHE A 81 -29.04 -5.59 -12.13
N ILE A 82 -29.01 -6.10 -13.35
CA ILE A 82 -29.30 -5.36 -14.56
C ILE A 82 -30.73 -5.72 -14.96
N GLN A 83 -31.61 -4.72 -15.04
CA GLN A 83 -33.01 -4.94 -15.45
C GLN A 83 -33.14 -5.17 -16.96
N ASP A 84 -32.19 -4.65 -17.75
CA ASP A 84 -32.20 -4.72 -19.21
C ASP A 84 -31.01 -5.56 -19.72
N PRO A 85 -31.24 -6.79 -20.23
CA PRO A 85 -30.17 -7.66 -20.72
C PRO A 85 -29.41 -7.09 -21.93
N ASP A 86 -29.94 -6.10 -22.64
CA ASP A 86 -29.26 -5.42 -23.75
C ASP A 86 -28.42 -4.21 -23.28
N SER A 87 -28.48 -3.86 -22.00
CA SER A 87 -27.66 -2.77 -21.46
C SER A 87 -26.20 -3.20 -21.35
N ILE A 88 -25.31 -2.38 -21.92
CA ILE A 88 -23.86 -2.58 -21.80
C ILE A 88 -23.51 -2.46 -20.31
N GLU A 89 -22.97 -3.53 -19.73
CA GLU A 89 -22.53 -3.58 -18.34
C GLU A 89 -21.45 -2.53 -18.08
N TRP A 90 -21.86 -1.34 -17.66
CA TRP A 90 -20.96 -0.21 -17.42
C TRP A 90 -20.11 -0.40 -16.15
N ASN A 91 -20.40 -1.43 -15.36
CA ASN A 91 -19.97 -1.56 -13.97
C ASN A 91 -19.38 -2.94 -13.62
N LYS A 92 -18.59 -3.54 -14.52
CA LYS A 92 -17.87 -4.78 -14.20
C LYS A 92 -16.70 -4.50 -13.27
N ASP A 93 -16.65 -5.25 -12.18
CA ASP A 93 -15.41 -5.53 -11.45
C ASP A 93 -14.38 -6.02 -12.47
N SER A 94 -13.33 -5.23 -12.68
CA SER A 94 -12.40 -5.47 -13.77
C SER A 94 -10.99 -5.58 -13.24
N TRP A 95 -10.25 -6.49 -13.85
CA TRP A 95 -8.81 -6.52 -13.76
C TRP A 95 -8.27 -5.21 -14.34
N LEU A 96 -7.59 -4.44 -13.50
CA LEU A 96 -6.84 -3.28 -13.95
C LEU A 96 -5.50 -3.76 -14.48
N ARG A 97 -5.12 -3.27 -15.65
CA ARG A 97 -3.94 -3.64 -16.39
C ARG A 97 -3.19 -2.39 -16.84
N TRP A 98 -1.88 -2.47 -16.70
CA TRP A 98 -0.91 -1.63 -17.37
C TRP A 98 0.00 -2.52 -18.22
N VAL A 99 0.28 -2.12 -19.44
CA VAL A 99 1.31 -2.66 -20.31
C VAL A 99 2.22 -1.52 -20.77
N SER A 100 3.50 -1.84 -21.00
CA SER A 100 4.48 -0.86 -21.49
C SER A 100 4.02 -0.19 -22.78
N ARG A 101 4.39 1.09 -22.96
CA ARG A 101 4.08 1.89 -24.16
C ARG A 101 4.61 1.27 -25.46
N GLU A 102 5.62 0.42 -25.39
CA GLU A 102 6.16 -0.34 -26.53
C GLU A 102 5.18 -1.40 -27.06
N SER A 103 4.19 -1.81 -26.25
CA SER A 103 3.23 -2.84 -26.60
C SER A 103 2.09 -2.27 -27.45
N PRO A 104 1.62 -2.98 -28.50
CA PRO A 104 0.46 -2.56 -29.29
C PRO A 104 -0.81 -2.42 -28.43
N ASP A 105 -0.91 -3.17 -27.34
CA ASP A 105 -2.07 -3.16 -26.42
C ASP A 105 -2.06 -1.98 -25.43
N ALA A 106 -1.09 -1.07 -25.48
CA ALA A 106 -0.94 0.02 -24.50
C ALA A 106 -2.15 0.96 -24.42
N PHE A 107 -2.92 1.09 -25.50
CA PHE A 107 -4.15 1.90 -25.52
C PHE A 107 -5.27 1.31 -24.66
N LEU A 108 -5.19 0.02 -24.30
CA LEU A 108 -6.16 -0.68 -23.46
C LEU A 108 -5.80 -0.63 -21.96
N ASN A 109 -4.89 0.27 -21.56
CA ASN A 109 -4.48 0.44 -20.17
C ASN A 109 -5.57 1.13 -19.35
N ASN A 110 -5.88 0.56 -18.18
CA ASN A 110 -6.83 1.09 -17.21
C ASN A 110 -6.27 1.09 -15.77
N LEU A 111 -5.05 0.59 -15.56
CA LEU A 111 -4.29 0.81 -14.33
C LEU A 111 -3.44 2.07 -14.50
N PHE A 112 -3.70 3.08 -13.68
CA PHE A 112 -3.05 4.40 -13.78
C PHE A 112 -2.13 4.75 -12.61
N ARG A 113 -2.15 3.96 -11.53
CA ARG A 113 -1.24 4.12 -10.39
C ARG A 113 -1.08 2.81 -9.64
N LEU A 114 0.00 2.72 -8.88
CA LEU A 114 0.18 1.68 -7.87
C LEU A 114 -0.33 2.17 -6.52
N ASN A 115 -1.07 1.32 -5.82
CA ASN A 115 -1.62 1.59 -4.50
C ASN A 115 -0.91 0.70 -3.48
N ALA A 116 -0.65 1.25 -2.30
CA ALA A 116 -0.18 0.47 -1.16
C ALA A 116 -1.18 -0.64 -0.78
N ASN A 117 -0.71 -1.59 0.02
CA ASN A 117 -1.46 -2.72 0.59
C ASN A 117 -2.21 -3.56 -0.45
N ARG A 118 -1.62 -3.72 -1.65
CA ARG A 118 -2.28 -4.36 -2.77
C ARG A 118 -1.40 -5.41 -3.43
N ALA A 119 -2.04 -6.51 -3.81
CA ALA A 119 -1.42 -7.56 -4.60
C ALA A 119 -1.43 -7.18 -6.09
N TYR A 120 -0.30 -7.41 -6.75
CA TYR A 120 -0.13 -7.21 -8.18
C TYR A 120 0.46 -8.47 -8.80
N LEU A 121 0.04 -8.75 -10.04
CA LEU A 121 0.66 -9.72 -10.89
C LEU A 121 1.54 -8.98 -11.91
N VAL A 122 2.84 -9.23 -11.86
CA VAL A 122 3.85 -8.51 -12.63
C VAL A 122 4.57 -9.46 -13.57
N TYR A 123 4.57 -9.15 -14.86
CA TYR A 123 5.34 -9.86 -15.86
C TYR A 123 6.66 -9.13 -16.14
N SER A 124 7.78 -9.83 -15.95
CA SER A 124 9.13 -9.35 -16.26
C SER A 124 9.75 -10.21 -17.36
N ASN A 125 10.44 -9.60 -18.32
CA ASN A 125 11.15 -10.36 -19.38
C ASN A 125 12.42 -11.05 -18.84
N GLU A 126 12.97 -10.55 -17.73
CA GLU A 126 14.24 -10.95 -17.12
C GLU A 126 14.14 -10.92 -15.59
N ALA A 127 15.11 -11.55 -14.91
CA ALA A 127 15.19 -11.46 -13.46
C ALA A 127 15.66 -10.06 -13.05
N PHE A 128 14.99 -9.47 -12.05
CA PHE A 128 15.21 -8.07 -11.66
C PHE A 128 14.87 -7.85 -10.20
N VAL A 129 15.72 -7.09 -9.49
CA VAL A 129 15.40 -6.62 -8.14
C VAL A 129 14.84 -5.22 -8.25
N TRP A 130 13.54 -5.11 -8.01
CA TRP A 130 12.85 -3.84 -8.01
C TRP A 130 12.89 -3.22 -6.61
N THR A 131 13.58 -2.08 -6.50
CA THR A 131 13.64 -1.29 -5.26
C THR A 131 12.59 -0.20 -5.34
N ILE A 132 11.62 -0.22 -4.44
CA ILE A 132 10.50 0.72 -4.40
C ILE A 132 10.66 1.61 -3.18
N GLN A 133 10.61 2.92 -3.39
CA GLN A 133 10.55 3.89 -2.31
C GLN A 133 9.13 4.45 -2.18
N GLY A 134 8.66 4.59 -0.96
CA GLY A 134 7.32 5.10 -0.73
C GLY A 134 6.97 5.24 0.73
N LYS A 135 5.73 5.66 0.99
CA LYS A 135 5.23 5.90 2.36
C LYS A 135 4.32 4.76 2.79
N PRO A 136 4.42 4.28 4.04
CA PRO A 136 3.45 3.34 4.57
C PRO A 136 2.08 4.01 4.66
N VAL A 137 1.03 3.30 4.25
CA VAL A 137 -0.36 3.79 4.32
C VAL A 137 -1.17 2.80 5.13
N LEU A 138 -1.95 3.30 6.08
CA LEU A 138 -2.96 2.50 6.77
C LEU A 138 -4.25 2.53 5.95
N GLU A 139 -4.63 1.41 5.34
CA GLU A 139 -5.88 1.29 4.58
C GLU A 139 -6.95 0.60 5.43
N ILE A 140 -8.08 1.28 5.64
CA ILE A 140 -9.25 0.67 6.27
C ILE A 140 -9.94 -0.20 5.22
N LYS A 141 -9.93 -1.51 5.44
CA LYS A 141 -10.59 -2.46 4.54
C LYS A 141 -12.11 -2.28 4.61
N LYS A 142 -12.74 -2.12 3.45
CA LYS A 142 -14.20 -2.12 3.31
C LYS A 142 -14.64 -3.50 2.87
N TRP A 143 -15.40 -4.18 3.72
CA TRP A 143 -15.99 -5.47 3.40
C TRP A 143 -17.18 -5.26 2.46
N GLN A 144 -17.18 -5.97 1.33
CA GLN A 144 -18.32 -6.02 0.43
C GLN A 144 -19.22 -7.19 0.85
N PRO A 145 -20.48 -6.95 1.26
CA PRO A 145 -21.44 -8.00 1.51
C PRO A 145 -21.67 -8.86 0.26
N GLU A 146 -21.98 -10.15 0.46
CA GLU A 146 -22.34 -11.09 -0.62
C GLU A 146 -21.29 -11.22 -1.73
N SER A 147 -20.02 -10.94 -1.42
CA SER A 147 -18.90 -11.04 -2.35
C SER A 147 -17.67 -11.64 -1.68
N PHE A 148 -16.74 -12.14 -2.49
CA PHE A 148 -15.45 -12.61 -2.01
C PHE A 148 -14.52 -11.42 -1.75
N ASN A 149 -14.22 -11.19 -0.47
CA ASN A 149 -13.26 -10.16 -0.06
C ASN A 149 -11.85 -10.75 -0.08
N LEU A 150 -11.18 -10.66 -1.23
CA LEU A 150 -9.79 -11.11 -1.38
C LEU A 150 -8.86 -10.14 -0.64
N THR A 151 -8.48 -10.50 0.58
CA THR A 151 -7.66 -9.64 1.43
C THR A 151 -6.56 -10.41 2.15
N GLY A 152 -5.47 -9.71 2.45
CA GLY A 152 -4.35 -10.23 3.23
C GLY A 152 -4.16 -9.45 4.52
N PHE A 153 -3.55 -10.12 5.49
CA PHE A 153 -3.11 -9.56 6.76
C PHE A 153 -1.58 -9.47 6.77
N HIS A 154 -1.05 -8.41 7.37
CA HIS A 154 0.40 -8.27 7.51
C HIS A 154 0.87 -9.14 8.66
N THR A 155 1.73 -10.12 8.37
CA THR A 155 2.40 -10.93 9.39
C THR A 155 3.87 -10.54 9.46
N ASN A 156 4.47 -10.66 10.64
CA ASN A 156 5.92 -10.56 10.77
C ASN A 156 6.54 -11.87 10.26
N PRO A 157 7.37 -11.85 9.19
CA PRO A 157 7.95 -13.07 8.65
C PRO A 157 8.92 -13.76 9.62
N GLU A 158 9.47 -13.05 10.61
CA GLU A 158 10.35 -13.63 11.63
C GLU A 158 9.57 -14.36 12.73
N ILE A 159 8.25 -14.12 12.83
CA ILE A 159 7.38 -14.70 13.84
C ILE A 159 6.34 -15.58 13.14
N ASN A 160 6.50 -16.90 13.27
CA ASN A 160 5.48 -17.85 12.82
C ASN A 160 4.27 -17.78 13.76
N ILE A 161 3.30 -16.92 13.41
CA ILE A 161 2.01 -16.83 14.10
C ILE A 161 1.00 -17.73 13.39
N SER A 162 0.28 -18.58 14.15
CA SER A 162 -0.82 -19.35 13.56
C SER A 162 -2.03 -18.44 13.29
N PHE A 163 -2.95 -18.87 12.44
CA PHE A 163 -4.21 -18.15 12.25
C PHE A 163 -4.98 -17.97 13.57
N ALA A 164 -5.00 -19.03 14.40
CA ALA A 164 -5.64 -18.99 15.71
C ALA A 164 -5.00 -17.95 16.65
N ASP A 165 -3.67 -17.86 16.66
CA ASP A 165 -2.96 -16.86 17.48
C ASP A 165 -3.19 -15.44 16.96
N TYR A 166 -3.21 -15.25 15.64
CA TYR A 166 -3.46 -13.94 15.03
C TYR A 166 -4.86 -13.41 15.36
N PHE A 167 -5.87 -14.28 15.37
CA PHE A 167 -7.27 -13.91 15.63
C PHE A 167 -7.76 -14.20 17.04
N GLY A 168 -6.93 -14.73 17.95
CA GLY A 168 -7.35 -15.20 19.27
C GLY A 168 -7.98 -14.13 20.16
N ASN A 169 -7.68 -12.86 19.90
CA ASN A 169 -8.27 -11.73 20.64
C ASN A 169 -9.56 -11.18 19.99
N SER A 170 -10.09 -11.84 18.95
CA SER A 170 -11.31 -11.41 18.25
C SER A 170 -12.45 -12.39 18.52
N GLU A 171 -13.41 -11.97 19.34
CA GLU A 171 -14.60 -12.76 19.65
C GLU A 171 -15.38 -13.19 18.39
N ALA A 172 -15.36 -12.36 17.34
CA ALA A 172 -16.00 -12.64 16.06
C ALA A 172 -15.34 -13.79 15.26
N HIS A 173 -14.15 -14.24 15.64
CA HIS A 173 -13.36 -15.24 14.92
C HIS A 173 -13.16 -16.55 15.72
N LEU A 174 -13.88 -16.74 16.83
CA LEU A 174 -13.75 -17.93 17.69
C LEU A 174 -14.31 -19.22 17.05
N ASP A 175 -15.40 -19.13 16.28
CA ASP A 175 -16.10 -20.29 15.67
C ASP A 175 -16.01 -20.30 14.14
N LEU A 176 -14.80 -20.21 13.58
CA LEU A 176 -14.60 -20.18 12.13
C LEU A 176 -14.40 -21.57 11.52
N ASN A 177 -15.13 -21.85 10.44
CA ASN A 177 -14.82 -22.98 9.57
C ASN A 177 -13.65 -22.61 8.65
N ILE A 178 -12.48 -23.19 8.93
CA ILE A 178 -11.27 -22.99 8.12
C ILE A 178 -11.16 -24.15 7.13
N TYR A 179 -11.19 -23.83 5.85
CA TYR A 179 -10.98 -24.79 4.77
C TYR A 179 -9.58 -24.62 4.19
N GLN A 180 -8.84 -25.72 4.10
CA GLN A 180 -7.54 -25.76 3.44
C GLN A 180 -7.64 -26.65 2.21
N LEU A 181 -7.10 -26.18 1.09
CA LEU A 181 -6.89 -27.04 -0.07
C LEU A 181 -5.73 -27.99 0.24
N VAL A 182 -6.03 -29.28 0.33
CA VAL A 182 -5.02 -30.35 0.43
C VAL A 182 -4.69 -30.78 -1.00
N ASN A 183 -3.43 -30.68 -1.36
CA ASN A 183 -2.90 -31.07 -2.67
C ASN A 183 -2.28 -32.46 -2.60
#